data_AF-D7NCK1-F1
#
_entry.id   AF-D7NCK1-F1
#
_cell.length_a   1.000
_cell.length_b   1.000
_cell.length_c   1.000
_cell.angle_alpha   90.00
_cell.angle_beta   90.00
_cell.angle_gamma   90.00
#
_symmetry.space_group_name_H-M   'P 1'
#
loop_
_entity.id
_entity.type
_entity.pdbx_description
1 polymer ?
#
loop_
_entity_poly.entity_id
_entity_poly.type
_entity_poly.pdbx_seq_one_letter_code
_entity_poly.pdbx_strand_id
1 'polypeptide(L)'
;MENNKKWYIKQTLISFLVVLFAMPLGHGAMKLMERFMNEGSLHVAGFMIGLAGLVMVIIGVFVKGDTRQTLWGLFGGLLFWTGWVEFLFMYYARRYGVQPEIEYGKTVTQPEYLILPASFGMWIMTMVMYVFSTKNGCLFITWVQKVCFRSQRKAIVVQPMTRHTSIVTFMETNMMLWASYLLLMFCYDKNFFGDHHPVTFLVGLGCLVGSLFMLERQLHIASWGANIRMAVATVIVFWVPVEILGRINFFKEFWVEPEKYALPMLIILTAFAVLGFYLWRKGQVKQ
;
A
#
# COMPACT_ATOMS: atom_id res chain seq x y z
N MET A 1 -7.32 32.06 19.60
CA MET A 1 -6.62 32.22 18.30
C MET A 1 -7.07 31.09 17.39
N GLU A 2 -8.16 31.33 16.67
CA GLU A 2 -8.74 30.39 15.70
C GLU A 2 -7.82 30.33 14.49
N ASN A 3 -7.00 29.28 14.43
CA ASN A 3 -6.14 29.04 13.28
C ASN A 3 -7.07 28.69 12.12
N ASN A 4 -7.26 29.63 11.19
CA ASN A 4 -8.07 29.47 9.99
C ASN A 4 -7.40 28.42 9.09
N LYS A 5 -7.61 27.15 9.43
CA LYS A 5 -7.04 25.99 8.76
C LYS A 5 -7.58 25.95 7.34
N LYS A 6 -6.75 26.29 6.35
CA LYS A 6 -7.13 26.22 4.94
C LYS A 6 -7.38 24.76 4.53
N TRP A 7 -8.52 24.51 3.91
CA TRP A 7 -8.90 23.20 3.39
C TRP A 7 -8.42 23.03 1.95
N TYR A 8 -7.63 22.00 1.70
CA TYR A 8 -7.07 21.61 0.40
C TYR A 8 -7.83 20.40 -0.15
N ILE A 9 -9.13 20.59 -0.38
CA ILE A 9 -10.07 19.53 -0.81
C ILE A 9 -9.63 18.93 -2.14
N LYS A 10 -9.26 19.77 -3.12
CA LYS A 10 -8.84 19.32 -4.46
C LYS A 10 -7.59 18.43 -4.42
N GLN A 11 -6.58 18.84 -3.66
CA GLN A 11 -5.34 18.09 -3.50
C GLN A 11 -5.61 16.72 -2.88
N THR A 12 -6.45 16.72 -1.85
CA THR A 12 -6.82 15.52 -1.09
C THR A 12 -7.61 14.55 -1.94
N LEU A 13 -8.67 15.02 -2.60
CA LEU A 13 -9.52 14.17 -3.46
C LEU A 13 -8.69 13.51 -4.57
N ILE A 14 -7.89 14.29 -5.30
CA ILE A 14 -7.11 13.77 -6.44
C ILE A 14 -6.04 12.79 -5.95
N SER A 15 -5.30 13.12 -4.89
CA SER A 15 -4.27 12.23 -4.35
C SER A 15 -4.85 10.95 -3.78
N PHE A 16 -5.98 11.05 -3.06
CA PHE A 16 -6.71 9.91 -2.53
C PHE A 16 -7.24 9.00 -3.62
N LEU A 17 -7.89 9.55 -4.66
CA LEU A 17 -8.42 8.76 -5.77
C LEU A 17 -7.33 8.05 -6.58
N VAL A 18 -6.20 8.70 -6.84
CA VAL A 18 -5.08 8.06 -7.56
C VAL A 18 -4.57 6.84 -6.81
N VAL A 19 -4.40 6.94 -5.50
CA VAL A 19 -3.95 5.78 -4.71
C VAL A 19 -5.06 4.74 -4.56
N LEU A 20 -6.30 5.18 -4.28
CA LEU A 20 -7.45 4.29 -4.12
C LEU A 20 -7.68 3.44 -5.36
N PHE A 21 -7.62 4.03 -6.56
CA PHE A 21 -7.82 3.31 -7.81
C PHE A 21 -6.66 2.37 -8.15
N ALA A 22 -5.46 2.59 -7.59
CA ALA A 22 -4.35 1.66 -7.80
C ALA A 22 -4.63 0.26 -7.20
N MET A 23 -5.40 0.18 -6.10
CA MET A 23 -5.73 -1.09 -5.43
C MET A 23 -6.57 -2.04 -6.29
N PRO A 24 -7.78 -1.67 -6.76
CA PRO A 24 -8.58 -2.55 -7.62
C PRO A 24 -7.93 -2.79 -8.98
N LEU A 25 -7.18 -1.82 -9.52
CA LEU A 25 -6.43 -2.01 -10.77
C LEU A 25 -5.31 -3.05 -10.61
N GLY A 26 -4.58 -3.04 -9.49
CA GLY A 26 -3.56 -4.04 -9.18
C GLY A 26 -4.15 -5.44 -9.08
N HIS A 27 -5.22 -5.61 -8.29
CA HIS A 27 -5.92 -6.90 -8.14
C HIS A 27 -6.50 -7.39 -9.48
N GLY A 28 -7.13 -6.50 -10.24
CA GLY A 28 -7.67 -6.82 -11.56
C GLY A 28 -6.58 -7.24 -12.55
N ALA A 29 -5.43 -6.55 -12.55
CA ALA A 29 -4.29 -6.92 -13.39
C ALA A 29 -3.73 -8.30 -13.01
N MET A 30 -3.58 -8.60 -11.72
CA MET A 30 -3.13 -9.90 -11.25
C MET A 30 -4.07 -11.03 -11.71
N LYS A 31 -5.39 -10.84 -11.58
CA LYS A 31 -6.40 -11.82 -12.01
C LYS A 31 -6.42 -12.04 -13.52
N LEU A 32 -6.22 -10.98 -14.31
CA LEU A 32 -6.06 -11.11 -15.76
C LEU A 32 -4.79 -11.89 -16.11
N MET A 33 -3.67 -11.59 -15.46
CA MET A 33 -2.41 -12.30 -15.69
C MET A 33 -2.54 -13.79 -15.35
N GLU A 34 -3.12 -14.15 -14.21
CA GLU A 34 -3.37 -15.55 -13.82
C GLU A 34 -4.22 -16.31 -14.85
N ARG A 35 -5.15 -15.64 -15.53
CA ARG A 35 -6.05 -16.27 -16.48
C ARG A 35 -5.48 -16.40 -17.88
N PHE A 36 -4.73 -15.39 -18.34
CA PHE A 36 -4.21 -15.35 -19.71
C PHE A 36 -2.79 -15.89 -19.86
N MET A 37 -2.02 -16.01 -18.78
CA MET A 37 -0.63 -16.49 -18.82
C MET A 37 -0.51 -17.91 -18.28
N ASN A 38 0.36 -18.72 -18.90
CA ASN A 38 0.79 -19.98 -18.30
C ASN A 38 1.69 -19.71 -17.08
N GLU A 39 1.85 -20.70 -16.20
CA GLU A 39 2.58 -20.52 -14.92
C GLU A 39 4.01 -20.00 -15.12
N GLY A 40 4.74 -20.55 -16.10
CA GLY A 40 6.10 -20.10 -16.42
C GLY A 40 6.16 -18.62 -16.83
N SER A 41 5.27 -18.19 -17.71
CA SER A 41 5.20 -16.79 -18.17
C SER A 41 4.74 -15.85 -17.06
N LEU A 42 3.83 -16.31 -16.19
CA LEU A 42 3.35 -15.55 -15.04
C LEU A 42 4.50 -15.21 -14.08
N HIS A 43 5.38 -16.17 -13.78
CA HIS A 43 6.54 -15.93 -12.92
C HIS A 43 7.56 -14.99 -13.54
N VAL A 44 7.84 -15.14 -14.85
CA VAL A 44 8.73 -14.21 -15.57
C VAL A 44 8.13 -12.81 -15.61
N ALA A 45 6.84 -12.68 -15.90
CA ALA A 45 6.14 -11.40 -15.91
C ALA A 45 6.17 -10.74 -14.52
N GLY A 46 5.88 -11.49 -13.45
CA GLY A 46 5.97 -11.00 -12.08
C GLY A 46 7.38 -10.49 -11.73
N PHE A 47 8.42 -11.24 -12.10
CA PHE A 47 9.80 -10.81 -11.90
C PHE A 47 10.13 -9.52 -12.66
N MET A 48 9.69 -9.41 -13.93
CA MET A 48 9.89 -8.22 -14.77
C MET A 48 9.12 -7.00 -14.24
N ILE A 49 7.91 -7.19 -13.70
CA ILE A 49 7.13 -6.14 -13.05
C ILE A 49 7.89 -5.58 -11.84
N GLY A 50 8.45 -6.44 -10.99
CA GLY A 50 9.21 -6.00 -9.83
C GLY A 50 10.52 -5.29 -10.22
N LEU A 51 11.21 -5.79 -11.25
CA LEU A 51 12.40 -5.13 -11.80
C LEU A 51 12.07 -3.75 -12.38
N ALA A 52 10.97 -3.65 -13.14
CA ALA A 52 10.48 -2.37 -13.64
C ALA A 52 10.20 -1.41 -12.47
N GLY A 53 9.53 -1.89 -11.42
CA GLY A 53 9.30 -1.14 -10.19
C GLY A 53 10.58 -0.58 -9.57
N LEU A 54 11.63 -1.40 -9.44
CA LEU A 54 12.93 -0.95 -8.93
C LEU A 54 13.58 0.10 -9.83
N VAL A 55 13.61 -0.11 -11.15
CA VAL A 55 14.17 0.84 -12.13
C VAL A 55 13.43 2.18 -12.06
N MET A 56 12.10 2.15 -11.93
CA MET A 56 11.27 3.35 -11.76
C MET A 56 11.68 4.17 -10.53
N VAL A 57 11.92 3.52 -9.38
CA VAL A 57 12.36 4.18 -8.15
C VAL A 57 13.73 4.85 -8.34
N ILE A 58 14.67 4.13 -8.96
CA ILE A 58 16.03 4.62 -9.24
C ILE A 58 15.97 5.82 -10.18
N ILE A 59 15.21 5.76 -11.27
CA ILE A 59 14.99 6.91 -12.17
C ILE A 59 14.40 8.09 -11.38
N GLY A 60 13.44 7.82 -10.50
CA GLY A 60 12.80 8.82 -9.64
C GLY A 60 13.76 9.62 -8.76
N VAL A 61 14.93 9.08 -8.41
CA VAL A 61 15.99 9.79 -7.67
C VAL A 61 16.51 11.01 -8.44
N PHE A 62 16.59 10.90 -9.76
CA PHE A 62 17.16 11.92 -10.65
C PHE A 62 16.11 12.90 -11.21
N VAL A 63 14.81 12.61 -11.03
CA VAL A 63 13.73 13.46 -11.52
C VAL A 63 13.56 14.69 -10.63
N LYS A 64 13.33 15.85 -11.24
CA LYS A 64 13.12 17.11 -10.52
C LYS A 64 11.67 17.27 -10.07
N GLY A 65 11.47 17.81 -8.87
CA GLY A 65 10.15 18.15 -8.34
C GLY A 65 9.59 17.08 -7.40
N ASP A 66 9.21 17.51 -6.20
CA ASP A 66 8.76 16.64 -5.11
C ASP A 66 7.61 15.71 -5.54
N THR A 67 6.56 16.25 -6.15
CA THR A 67 5.41 15.46 -6.63
C THR A 67 5.80 14.37 -7.62
N ARG A 68 6.72 14.64 -8.55
CA ARG A 68 7.14 13.64 -9.55
C ARG A 68 7.98 12.55 -8.90
N GLN A 69 8.88 12.92 -8.00
CA GLN A 69 9.62 11.94 -7.20
C GLN A 69 8.67 11.05 -6.38
N THR A 70 7.65 11.64 -5.75
CA THR A 70 6.61 10.87 -5.04
C THR A 70 5.88 9.90 -5.95
N LEU A 71 5.49 10.30 -7.16
CA LEU A 71 4.81 9.41 -8.11
C LEU A 71 5.70 8.25 -8.57
N TRP A 72 6.98 8.48 -8.86
CA TRP A 72 7.93 7.40 -9.17
C TRP A 72 8.10 6.43 -8.01
N GLY A 73 8.21 6.96 -6.78
CA GLY A 73 8.32 6.13 -5.58
C GLY A 73 7.05 5.33 -5.30
N LEU A 74 5.87 5.92 -5.50
CA LEU A 74 4.58 5.25 -5.33
C LEU A 74 4.38 4.12 -6.35
N PHE A 75 4.43 4.43 -7.64
CA PHE A 75 4.20 3.41 -8.68
C PHE A 75 5.32 2.38 -8.71
N GLY A 76 6.57 2.81 -8.52
CA GLY A 76 7.69 1.90 -8.38
C GLY A 76 7.54 0.99 -7.16
N GLY A 77 7.02 1.51 -6.04
CA GLY A 77 6.73 0.73 -4.83
C GLY A 77 5.62 -0.30 -5.02
N LEU A 78 4.52 0.08 -5.68
CA LEU A 78 3.41 -0.84 -5.97
C LEU A 78 3.84 -1.97 -6.93
N LEU A 79 4.55 -1.64 -8.02
CA LEU A 79 5.05 -2.65 -8.96
C LEU A 79 6.10 -3.56 -8.31
N PHE A 80 6.98 -3.00 -7.46
CA PHE A 80 7.94 -3.78 -6.70
C PHE A 80 7.24 -4.77 -5.77
N TRP A 81 6.24 -4.30 -5.02
CA TRP A 81 5.46 -5.14 -4.11
C TRP A 81 4.78 -6.28 -4.89
N THR A 82 3.99 -5.97 -5.91
CA THR A 82 3.28 -6.98 -6.69
C THR A 82 4.22 -7.95 -7.40
N GLY A 83 5.33 -7.45 -7.95
CA GLY A 83 6.29 -8.28 -8.68
C GLY A 83 7.16 -9.16 -7.78
N TRP A 84 7.90 -8.55 -6.86
CA TRP A 84 8.93 -9.24 -6.09
C TRP A 84 8.48 -9.66 -4.69
N VAL A 85 7.38 -9.14 -4.17
CA VAL A 85 6.82 -9.64 -2.91
C VAL A 85 5.75 -10.67 -3.24
N GLU A 86 4.66 -10.28 -3.90
CA GLU A 86 3.51 -11.17 -4.12
C GLU A 86 3.84 -12.31 -5.11
N PHE A 87 4.24 -11.99 -6.35
CA PHE A 87 4.49 -13.03 -7.35
C PHE A 87 5.70 -13.95 -7.04
N LEU A 88 6.72 -13.47 -6.31
CA LEU A 88 7.81 -14.33 -5.86
C LEU A 88 7.37 -15.26 -4.71
N PHE A 89 6.57 -14.77 -3.75
CA PHE A 89 5.98 -15.67 -2.76
C PHE A 89 5.09 -16.72 -3.44
N MET A 90 4.29 -16.32 -4.44
CA MET A 90 3.48 -17.25 -5.22
C MET A 90 4.33 -18.29 -5.96
N TYR A 91 5.46 -17.87 -6.56
CA TYR A 91 6.41 -18.79 -7.19
C TYR A 91 6.93 -19.85 -6.21
N TYR A 92 7.43 -19.42 -5.04
CA TYR A 92 7.97 -20.37 -4.06
C TYR A 92 6.88 -21.23 -3.44
N ALA A 93 5.69 -20.68 -3.19
CA ALA A 93 4.54 -21.42 -2.68
C ALA A 93 4.14 -22.55 -3.64
N ARG A 94 4.02 -22.26 -4.95
CA ARG A 94 3.72 -23.27 -5.96
C ARG A 94 4.85 -24.29 -6.12
N ARG A 95 6.11 -23.82 -6.16
CA ARG A 95 7.29 -24.68 -6.31
C ARG A 95 7.42 -25.71 -5.17
N TYR A 96 7.10 -25.32 -3.95
CA TYR A 96 7.16 -26.20 -2.77
C TYR A 96 5.82 -26.86 -2.41
N GLY A 97 4.78 -26.67 -3.25
CA GLY A 97 3.49 -27.34 -3.06
C GLY A 97 2.71 -26.86 -1.82
N VAL A 98 2.86 -25.60 -1.42
CA VAL A 98 2.09 -25.00 -0.32
C VAL A 98 0.62 -24.96 -0.75
N GLN A 99 -0.22 -25.66 0.00
CA GLN A 99 -1.65 -25.74 -0.28
C GLN A 99 -2.34 -24.42 0.10
N PRO A 100 -3.29 -23.92 -0.71
CA PRO A 100 -4.11 -22.78 -0.31
C PRO A 100 -4.98 -23.14 0.89
N GLU A 101 -5.38 -22.14 1.66
CA GLU A 101 -6.37 -22.34 2.71
C GLU A 101 -7.75 -22.44 2.07
N ILE A 102 -8.42 -23.58 2.23
CA ILE A 102 -9.75 -23.85 1.68
C ILE A 102 -10.75 -23.94 2.83
N GLU A 103 -11.81 -23.12 2.77
CA GLU A 103 -12.97 -23.28 3.64
C GLU A 103 -14.23 -23.48 2.81
N TYR A 104 -15.07 -24.45 3.20
CA TYR A 104 -16.34 -24.75 2.52
C TYR A 104 -16.18 -24.93 0.99
N GLY A 105 -15.05 -25.47 0.54
CA GLY A 105 -14.75 -25.68 -0.89
C GLY A 105 -14.33 -24.43 -1.66
N LYS A 106 -14.11 -23.28 -1.00
CA LYS A 106 -13.57 -22.06 -1.60
C LYS A 106 -12.19 -21.75 -1.04
N THR A 107 -11.26 -21.34 -1.90
CA THR A 107 -9.96 -20.80 -1.48
C THR A 107 -10.18 -19.46 -0.77
N VAL A 108 -9.90 -19.42 0.53
CA VAL A 108 -10.04 -18.23 1.38
C VAL A 108 -8.73 -17.47 1.49
N THR A 109 -7.59 -18.18 1.54
CA THR A 109 -6.26 -17.57 1.56
C THR A 109 -5.39 -18.21 0.48
N GLN A 110 -4.79 -17.39 -0.39
CA GLN A 110 -3.86 -17.88 -1.40
C GLN A 110 -2.53 -18.32 -0.76
N PRO A 111 -1.82 -19.29 -1.36
CA PRO A 111 -0.59 -19.86 -0.79
C PRO A 111 0.51 -18.83 -0.50
N GLU A 112 0.65 -17.81 -1.34
CA GLU A 112 1.63 -16.73 -1.17
C GLU A 112 1.47 -15.97 0.15
N TYR A 113 0.22 -15.75 0.58
CA TYR A 113 -0.06 -15.00 1.80
C TYR A 113 0.14 -15.85 3.07
N LEU A 114 0.15 -17.18 2.96
CA LEU A 114 0.48 -18.07 4.07
C LEU A 114 1.98 -18.06 4.42
N ILE A 115 2.84 -17.75 3.44
CA ILE A 115 4.29 -17.61 3.66
C ILE A 115 4.63 -16.24 4.26
N LEU A 116 3.83 -15.22 3.94
CA LEU A 116 4.10 -13.84 4.32
C LEU A 116 4.29 -13.61 5.83
N PRO A 117 3.54 -14.24 6.76
CA PRO A 117 3.79 -14.15 8.20
C PRO A 117 5.21 -14.53 8.62
N ALA A 118 5.88 -15.44 7.92
CA ALA A 118 7.26 -15.83 8.22
C ALA A 118 8.25 -14.66 8.05
N SER A 119 7.88 -13.63 7.28
CA SER A 119 8.67 -12.43 7.09
C SER A 119 8.61 -11.44 8.29
N PHE A 120 7.79 -11.71 9.31
CA PHE A 120 7.62 -10.83 10.48
C PHE A 120 8.95 -10.45 11.15
N GLY A 121 9.89 -11.37 11.29
CA GLY A 121 11.22 -11.08 11.86
C GLY A 121 12.00 -10.03 11.05
N MET A 122 11.95 -10.12 9.72
CA MET A 122 12.57 -9.16 8.81
C MET A 122 11.85 -7.80 8.87
N TRP A 123 10.53 -7.81 9.05
CA TRP A 123 9.74 -6.60 9.23
C TRP A 123 10.13 -5.88 10.52
N ILE A 124 10.22 -6.61 11.65
CA ILE A 124 10.64 -6.05 12.94
C ILE A 124 12.04 -5.44 12.85
N MET A 125 12.99 -6.14 12.24
CA MET A 125 14.35 -5.61 12.04
C MET A 125 14.32 -4.27 11.29
N THR A 126 13.52 -4.18 10.23
CA THR A 126 13.39 -2.95 9.45
C THR A 126 12.65 -1.87 10.24
N MET A 127 11.60 -2.22 10.98
CA MET A 127 10.86 -1.31 11.86
C MET A 127 11.75 -0.67 12.91
N VAL A 128 12.69 -1.41 13.50
CA VAL A 128 13.64 -0.86 14.47
C VAL A 128 14.47 0.26 13.83
N MET A 129 14.97 0.07 12.61
CA MET A 129 15.66 1.14 11.87
C MET A 129 14.73 2.35 11.64
N TYR A 130 13.47 2.11 11.29
CA TYR A 130 12.51 3.18 11.06
C TYR A 130 12.16 3.96 12.33
N VAL A 131 11.99 3.26 13.45
CA VAL A 131 11.61 3.86 14.73
C VAL A 131 12.78 4.63 15.33
N PHE A 132 13.98 4.05 15.36
CA PHE A 132 15.12 4.64 16.06
C PHE A 132 15.98 5.57 15.21
N SER A 133 16.13 5.32 13.90
CA SER A 133 17.17 5.99 13.11
C SER A 133 16.67 7.06 12.15
N THR A 134 15.35 7.17 11.93
CA THR A 134 14.83 7.96 10.79
C THR A 134 13.67 8.89 11.14
N LYS A 135 13.78 10.16 10.71
CA LYS A 135 12.62 11.08 10.69
C LYS A 135 11.72 10.72 9.51
N ASN A 136 10.55 10.15 9.77
CA ASN A 136 9.62 9.69 8.75
C ASN A 136 8.37 10.58 8.63
N GLY A 137 7.74 10.58 7.46
CA GLY A 137 6.45 11.22 7.22
C GLY A 137 5.27 10.40 7.73
N CYS A 138 5.46 9.09 7.92
CA CYS A 138 4.45 8.19 8.47
C CYS A 138 4.02 8.63 9.88
N LEU A 139 2.70 8.85 10.04
CA LEU A 139 2.10 9.29 11.30
C LEU A 139 2.19 8.23 12.38
N PHE A 140 2.06 6.96 12.03
CA PHE A 140 2.14 5.84 12.96
C PHE A 140 3.53 5.75 13.58
N ILE A 141 4.59 5.69 12.77
CA ILE A 141 5.97 5.64 13.27
C ILE A 141 6.30 6.91 14.08
N THR A 142 5.84 8.07 13.62
CA THR A 142 6.05 9.33 14.37
C THR A 142 5.34 9.31 15.72
N TRP A 143 4.15 8.70 15.80
CA TRP A 143 3.42 8.52 17.06
C TRP A 143 4.18 7.55 17.97
N VAL A 144 4.62 6.39 17.47
CA VAL A 144 5.46 5.43 18.22
C VAL A 144 6.71 6.13 18.76
N GLN A 145 7.43 6.88 17.93
CA GLN A 145 8.60 7.65 18.36
C GLN A 145 8.30 8.65 19.49
N LYS A 146 7.15 9.34 19.42
CA LYS A 146 6.75 10.30 20.46
C LYS A 146 6.42 9.61 21.77
N VAL A 147 5.72 8.48 21.72
CA VAL A 147 5.33 7.70 22.89
C VAL A 147 6.54 7.04 23.55
N CYS A 148 7.42 6.40 22.76
CA CYS A 148 8.57 5.65 23.24
C CYS A 148 9.75 6.55 23.67
N PHE A 149 10.11 7.58 22.88
CA PHE A 149 11.34 8.35 23.14
C PHE A 149 11.12 9.68 23.85
N ARG A 150 9.89 10.20 23.89
CA ARG A 150 9.52 11.45 24.58
C ARG A 150 10.55 12.57 24.39
N SER A 151 11.29 12.95 25.45
CA SER A 151 12.31 14.00 25.44
C SER A 151 13.59 13.63 24.67
N GLN A 152 13.94 12.35 24.59
CA GLN A 152 15.14 11.83 23.92
C GLN A 152 15.00 11.68 22.40
N ARG A 153 13.79 11.93 21.87
CA ARG A 153 13.52 11.79 20.43
C ARG A 153 14.47 12.61 19.54
N LYS A 154 14.85 13.82 19.97
CA LYS A 154 15.77 14.68 19.19
C LYS A 154 17.20 14.15 19.13
N ALA A 155 17.62 13.38 20.14
CA ALA A 155 18.94 12.76 20.21
C ALA A 155 18.99 11.43 19.44
N ILE A 156 17.90 10.66 19.48
CA ILE A 156 17.83 9.33 18.84
C ILE A 156 17.49 9.46 17.35
N VAL A 157 16.49 10.28 17.01
CA VAL A 157 15.97 10.43 15.65
C VAL A 157 16.53 11.71 15.01
N VAL A 158 17.76 11.64 14.53
CA VAL A 158 18.51 12.84 14.13
C VAL A 158 18.14 13.33 12.73
N GLN A 159 18.07 12.42 11.75
CA GLN A 159 17.97 12.76 10.32
C GLN A 159 16.99 11.86 9.54
N PRO A 160 16.40 12.33 8.42
CA PRO A 160 15.65 11.47 7.51
C PRO A 160 16.60 10.49 6.80
N MET A 161 16.09 9.30 6.43
CA MET A 161 16.89 8.23 5.81
C MET A 161 17.62 8.67 4.53
N THR A 162 16.98 9.52 3.73
CA THR A 162 17.54 10.05 2.49
C THR A 162 16.88 11.37 2.14
N ARG A 163 17.55 12.18 1.33
CA ARG A 163 17.02 13.44 0.78
C ARG A 163 16.03 13.20 -0.36
N HIS A 164 16.05 12.02 -0.99
CA HIS A 164 15.27 11.74 -2.19
C HIS A 164 13.85 11.27 -1.87
N THR A 165 12.85 12.08 -2.23
CA THR A 165 11.43 11.78 -1.95
C THR A 165 10.97 10.49 -2.64
N SER A 166 11.57 10.11 -3.77
CA SER A 166 11.26 8.85 -4.48
C SER A 166 11.52 7.63 -3.59
N ILE A 167 12.73 7.53 -3.02
CA ILE A 167 13.11 6.41 -2.14
C ILE A 167 12.29 6.44 -0.85
N VAL A 168 12.07 7.63 -0.26
CA VAL A 168 11.23 7.75 0.94
C VAL A 168 9.82 7.24 0.66
N THR A 169 9.20 7.65 -0.44
CA THR A 169 7.83 7.21 -0.80
C THR A 169 7.80 5.71 -1.08
N PHE A 170 8.78 5.19 -1.82
CA PHE A 170 8.93 3.75 -2.09
C PHE A 170 8.95 2.94 -0.80
N MET A 171 9.81 3.33 0.14
CA MET A 171 9.94 2.62 1.40
C MET A 171 8.72 2.78 2.30
N GLU A 172 8.17 4.00 2.41
CA GLU A 172 6.94 4.25 3.18
C GLU A 172 5.77 3.40 2.63
N THR A 173 5.65 3.29 1.31
CA THR A 173 4.60 2.48 0.66
C THR A 173 4.76 1.00 0.99
N ASN A 174 5.93 0.43 0.71
CA ASN A 174 6.19 -1.00 0.95
C ASN A 174 6.11 -1.36 2.43
N MET A 175 6.56 -0.48 3.31
CA MET A 175 6.52 -0.72 4.74
C MET A 175 5.09 -0.72 5.31
N MET A 176 4.24 0.19 4.83
CA MET A 176 2.83 0.24 5.19
C MET A 176 2.08 -0.97 4.64
N LEU A 177 2.32 -1.36 3.38
CA LEU A 177 1.75 -2.59 2.80
C LEU A 177 2.15 -3.79 3.65
N TRP A 178 3.46 -3.97 3.91
CA TRP A 178 3.95 -5.09 4.69
C TRP A 178 3.34 -5.18 6.08
N ALA A 179 3.24 -4.05 6.79
CA ALA A 179 2.59 -4.00 8.09
C ALA A 179 1.10 -4.38 8.02
N SER A 180 0.37 -3.84 7.05
CA SER A 180 -1.06 -4.13 6.86
C SER A 180 -1.32 -5.58 6.47
N TYR A 181 -0.52 -6.16 5.57
CA TYR A 181 -0.66 -7.57 5.22
C TYR A 181 -0.31 -8.49 6.39
N LEU A 182 0.77 -8.21 7.15
CA LEU A 182 1.08 -8.99 8.35
C LEU A 182 -0.06 -8.92 9.36
N LEU A 183 -0.62 -7.73 9.59
CA LEU A 183 -1.78 -7.55 10.47
C LEU A 183 -2.97 -8.41 10.00
N LEU A 184 -3.32 -8.33 8.71
CA LEU A 184 -4.41 -9.12 8.14
C LEU A 184 -4.16 -10.62 8.28
N MET A 185 -2.97 -11.10 7.93
CA MET A 185 -2.65 -12.53 8.01
C MET A 185 -2.67 -13.06 9.45
N PHE A 186 -2.19 -12.29 10.43
CA PHE A 186 -2.32 -12.69 11.84
C PHE A 186 -3.77 -12.66 12.34
N CYS A 187 -4.59 -11.73 11.87
CA CYS A 187 -6.02 -11.72 12.19
C CYS A 187 -6.74 -12.93 11.57
N TYR A 188 -6.33 -13.34 10.38
CA TYR A 188 -6.96 -14.43 9.63
C TYR A 188 -6.49 -15.82 10.06
N ASP A 189 -5.30 -15.95 10.65
CA ASP A 189 -4.81 -17.22 11.17
C ASP A 189 -5.70 -17.71 12.33
N LYS A 190 -6.26 -18.92 12.14
CA LYS A 190 -7.17 -19.59 13.09
C LYS A 190 -6.51 -19.94 14.41
N ASN A 191 -5.19 -20.09 14.45
CA ASN A 191 -4.46 -20.35 15.69
C ASN A 191 -4.36 -19.11 16.56
N PHE A 192 -4.50 -17.91 15.99
CA PHE A 192 -4.48 -16.64 16.72
C PHE A 192 -5.89 -16.11 17.00
N PHE A 193 -6.63 -15.77 15.94
CA PHE A 193 -7.97 -15.19 16.06
C PHE A 193 -8.96 -15.90 15.15
N GLY A 194 -8.67 -15.96 13.85
CA GLY A 194 -9.57 -16.43 12.82
C GLY A 194 -10.36 -15.31 12.14
N ASP A 195 -10.84 -15.60 10.94
CA ASP A 195 -11.49 -14.66 10.02
C ASP A 195 -12.86 -14.14 10.50
N HIS A 196 -13.62 -14.94 11.25
CA HIS A 196 -14.92 -14.56 11.84
C HIS A 196 -14.82 -14.09 13.30
N HIS A 197 -13.60 -13.88 13.82
CA HIS A 197 -13.40 -13.52 15.21
C HIS A 197 -13.77 -12.05 15.49
N PRO A 198 -14.41 -11.72 16.63
CA PRO A 198 -14.74 -10.34 16.99
C PRO A 198 -13.54 -9.38 16.97
N VAL A 199 -12.35 -9.88 17.31
CA VAL A 199 -11.11 -9.08 17.28
C VAL A 199 -10.75 -8.66 15.85
N THR A 200 -10.93 -9.54 14.86
CA THR A 200 -10.70 -9.23 13.44
C THR A 200 -11.62 -8.10 12.98
N PHE A 201 -12.90 -8.13 13.37
CA PHE A 201 -13.83 -7.03 13.10
C PHE A 201 -13.49 -5.74 13.85
N LEU A 202 -13.04 -5.82 15.10
CA LEU A 202 -12.58 -4.65 15.86
C LEU A 202 -11.34 -4.01 15.24
N VAL A 203 -10.40 -4.81 14.73
CA VAL A 203 -9.24 -4.32 13.98
C VAL A 203 -9.69 -3.61 12.71
N GLY A 204 -10.63 -4.19 11.96
CA GLY A 204 -11.25 -3.56 10.79
C GLY A 204 -11.91 -2.22 11.13
N LEU A 205 -12.72 -2.18 12.18
CA LEU A 205 -13.37 -0.95 12.66
C LEU A 205 -12.35 0.11 13.11
N GLY A 206 -11.31 -0.30 13.83
CA GLY A 206 -10.21 0.58 14.25
C GLY A 206 -9.47 1.18 13.07
N CYS A 207 -9.20 0.39 12.03
CA CYS A 207 -8.60 0.87 10.78
C CYS A 207 -9.54 1.82 10.02
N LEU A 208 -10.85 1.51 9.97
CA LEU A 208 -11.83 2.39 9.34
C LEU A 208 -11.88 3.76 10.03
N VAL A 209 -12.04 3.78 11.35
CA VAL A 209 -12.06 5.01 12.16
C VAL A 209 -10.73 5.77 12.03
N GLY A 210 -9.60 5.06 12.09
CA GLY A 210 -8.27 5.63 11.89
C GLY A 210 -8.11 6.30 10.51
N SER A 211 -8.60 5.65 9.45
CA SER A 211 -8.55 6.18 8.09
C SER A 211 -9.35 7.48 7.93
N LEU A 212 -10.48 7.64 8.63
CA LEU A 212 -11.27 8.87 8.63
C LEU A 212 -10.51 10.04 9.27
N PHE A 213 -9.86 9.81 10.42
CA PHE A 213 -9.01 10.82 11.06
C PHE A 213 -7.79 11.18 10.19
N MET A 214 -7.22 10.20 9.50
CA MET A 214 -6.11 10.43 8.57
C MET A 214 -6.56 11.24 7.35
N LEU A 215 -7.75 10.97 6.81
CA LEU A 215 -8.36 11.71 5.72
C LEU A 215 -8.65 13.17 6.12
N GLU A 216 -9.19 13.40 7.32
CA GLU A 216 -9.39 14.76 7.86
C GLU A 216 -8.05 15.52 7.94
N ARG A 217 -7.00 14.85 8.38
CA ARG A 217 -5.67 15.44 8.43
C ARG A 217 -5.10 15.70 7.04
N GLN A 218 -5.37 14.83 6.07
CA GLN A 218 -4.95 15.00 4.68
C GLN A 218 -5.56 16.25 4.04
N LEU A 219 -6.79 16.63 4.40
CA LEU A 219 -7.46 17.86 3.94
C LEU A 219 -6.69 19.14 4.25
N HIS A 220 -5.76 19.09 5.20
CA HIS A 220 -4.98 20.24 5.64
C HIS A 220 -3.58 20.31 4.99
N ILE A 221 -3.23 19.40 4.08
CA ILE A 221 -1.91 19.33 3.45
C ILE A 221 -1.92 20.01 2.07
N ALA A 222 -1.18 21.12 1.96
CA ALA A 222 -1.10 21.94 0.76
C ALA A 222 -0.25 21.34 -0.37
N SER A 223 0.89 20.72 -0.04
CA SER A 223 1.84 20.22 -1.05
C SER A 223 1.34 18.91 -1.66
N TRP A 224 1.40 18.78 -2.99
CA TRP A 224 0.98 17.58 -3.70
C TRP A 224 1.75 16.33 -3.28
N GLY A 225 3.08 16.36 -3.23
CA GLY A 225 3.88 15.19 -2.85
C GLY A 225 3.59 14.71 -1.42
N ALA A 226 3.52 15.60 -0.43
CA ALA A 226 3.13 15.20 0.92
C ALA A 226 1.67 14.74 1.03
N ASN A 227 0.75 15.30 0.22
CA ASN A 227 -0.65 14.88 0.21
C ASN A 227 -0.77 13.46 -0.38
N ILE A 228 -0.04 13.14 -1.46
CA ILE A 228 0.03 11.78 -2.02
C ILE A 228 0.61 10.79 -1.01
N ARG A 229 1.71 11.12 -0.32
CA ARG A 229 2.26 10.22 0.71
C ARG A 229 1.30 9.97 1.86
N MET A 230 0.54 10.99 2.27
CA MET A 230 -0.54 10.80 3.25
C MET A 230 -1.66 9.93 2.68
N ALA A 231 -2.04 10.15 1.42
CA ALA A 231 -3.04 9.35 0.72
C ALA A 231 -2.67 7.86 0.71
N VAL A 232 -1.39 7.52 0.49
CA VAL A 232 -0.88 6.14 0.58
C VAL A 232 -1.17 5.52 1.94
N ALA A 233 -0.79 6.20 3.02
CA ALA A 233 -1.06 5.69 4.35
C ALA A 233 -2.57 5.59 4.63
N THR A 234 -3.37 6.60 4.24
CA THR A 234 -4.82 6.60 4.44
C THR A 234 -5.50 5.47 3.68
N VAL A 235 -5.17 5.27 2.40
CA VAL A 235 -5.79 4.24 1.54
C VAL A 235 -5.40 2.84 2.00
N ILE A 236 -4.13 2.58 2.32
CA ILE A 236 -3.71 1.26 2.81
C ILE A 236 -4.46 0.89 4.10
N VAL A 237 -4.59 1.83 5.03
CA VAL A 237 -5.36 1.61 6.27
C VAL A 237 -6.85 1.46 5.99
N PHE A 238 -7.42 2.25 5.07
CA PHE A 238 -8.81 2.13 4.64
C PHE A 238 -9.10 0.80 3.91
N TRP A 239 -8.11 0.21 3.26
CA TRP A 239 -8.28 -1.03 2.51
C TRP A 239 -8.38 -2.27 3.42
N VAL A 240 -7.83 -2.21 4.64
CA VAL A 240 -7.93 -3.29 5.64
C VAL A 240 -9.39 -3.72 5.93
N PRO A 241 -10.34 -2.81 6.26
CA PRO A 241 -11.73 -3.21 6.42
C PRO A 241 -12.38 -3.66 5.11
N VAL A 242 -11.96 -3.14 3.95
CA VAL A 242 -12.45 -3.60 2.64
C VAL A 242 -12.08 -5.06 2.42
N GLU A 243 -10.85 -5.45 2.74
CA GLU A 243 -10.37 -6.85 2.70
C GLU A 243 -11.13 -7.76 3.66
N ILE A 244 -11.33 -7.31 4.91
CA ILE A 244 -12.09 -8.09 5.91
C ILE A 244 -13.53 -8.32 5.45
N LEU A 245 -14.19 -7.29 4.93
CA LEU A 245 -15.55 -7.37 4.39
C LEU A 245 -15.63 -8.22 3.10
N GLY A 246 -14.61 -8.13 2.24
CA GLY A 246 -14.47 -8.99 1.06
C GLY A 246 -14.33 -10.47 1.43
N ARG A 247 -13.50 -10.77 2.44
CA ARG A 247 -13.25 -12.14 2.94
C ARG A 247 -14.53 -12.81 3.46
N ILE A 248 -15.39 -12.07 4.17
CA ILE A 248 -16.69 -12.59 4.63
C ILE A 248 -17.78 -12.57 3.53
N ASN A 249 -17.42 -12.27 2.28
CA ASN A 249 -18.34 -12.13 1.14
C ASN A 249 -19.47 -11.12 1.37
N PHE A 250 -19.23 -10.03 2.13
CA PHE A 250 -20.25 -8.99 2.38
C PHE A 250 -20.67 -8.27 1.10
N PHE A 251 -19.74 -8.07 0.17
CA PHE A 251 -19.99 -7.52 -1.16
C PHE A 251 -19.25 -8.32 -2.24
N LYS A 252 -19.69 -8.20 -3.49
CA LYS A 252 -18.97 -8.77 -4.63
C LYS A 252 -17.84 -7.84 -5.06
N GLU A 253 -16.63 -8.34 -4.99
CA GLU A 253 -15.44 -7.62 -5.43
C GLU A 253 -15.39 -7.57 -6.95
N PHE A 254 -15.86 -6.47 -7.55
CA PHE A 254 -15.94 -6.33 -9.00
C PHE A 254 -14.56 -6.41 -9.68
N TRP A 255 -13.46 -6.14 -8.94
CA TRP A 255 -12.09 -6.27 -9.42
C TRP A 255 -11.57 -7.72 -9.45
N VAL A 256 -12.22 -8.67 -8.77
CA VAL A 256 -11.86 -10.10 -8.82
C VAL A 256 -12.34 -10.75 -10.13
N GLU A 257 -13.42 -10.23 -10.70
CA GLU A 257 -13.98 -10.68 -11.98
C GLU A 257 -13.94 -9.57 -13.06
N PRO A 258 -12.73 -9.15 -13.49
CA PRO A 258 -12.57 -7.96 -14.35
C PRO A 258 -13.27 -8.07 -15.71
N GLU A 259 -13.52 -9.28 -16.22
CA GLU A 259 -14.25 -9.49 -17.48
C GLU A 259 -15.75 -9.22 -17.34
N LYS A 260 -16.37 -9.66 -16.25
CA LYS A 260 -17.80 -9.42 -15.99
C LYS A 260 -18.07 -7.95 -15.67
N TYR A 261 -17.10 -7.29 -15.04
CA TYR A 261 -17.15 -5.88 -14.67
C TYR A 261 -16.16 -5.03 -15.47
N ALA A 262 -16.01 -5.33 -16.76
CA ALA A 262 -15.07 -4.63 -17.65
C ALA A 262 -15.35 -3.12 -17.75
N LEU A 263 -16.62 -2.73 -17.79
CA LEU A 263 -17.00 -1.31 -17.91
C LEU A 263 -16.59 -0.51 -16.64
N PRO A 264 -16.95 -0.93 -15.41
CA PRO A 264 -16.42 -0.30 -14.19
C PRO A 264 -14.88 -0.24 -14.15
N MET A 265 -14.20 -1.33 -14.52
CA MET A 265 -12.74 -1.40 -14.53
C MET A 265 -12.10 -0.43 -15.55
N LEU A 266 -12.68 -0.29 -16.74
CA LEU A 266 -12.23 0.66 -17.76
C LEU A 266 -12.45 2.12 -17.34
N ILE A 267 -13.57 2.42 -16.67
CA ILE A 267 -13.82 3.76 -16.11
C ILE A 267 -12.77 4.11 -15.07
N ILE A 268 -12.50 3.19 -14.14
CA ILE A 268 -11.48 3.38 -13.09
C ILE A 268 -10.10 3.55 -13.71
N LEU A 269 -9.73 2.73 -14.70
CA LEU A 269 -8.46 2.83 -15.42
C LEU A 269 -8.31 4.18 -16.12
N THR A 270 -9.36 4.63 -16.80
CA THR A 270 -9.36 5.92 -17.51
C THR A 270 -9.23 7.08 -16.52
N ALA A 271 -10.00 7.05 -15.43
CA ALA A 271 -9.92 8.06 -14.38
C ALA A 271 -8.54 8.09 -13.73
N PHE A 272 -7.98 6.92 -13.41
CA PHE A 272 -6.63 6.78 -12.86
C PHE A 272 -5.56 7.37 -13.80
N ALA A 273 -5.61 7.05 -15.09
CA ALA A 273 -4.69 7.59 -16.08
C ALA A 273 -4.79 9.12 -16.22
N VAL A 274 -6.01 9.66 -16.26
CA VAL A 274 -6.24 11.12 -16.35
C VAL A 274 -5.73 11.84 -15.10
N LEU A 275 -6.03 11.32 -13.90
CA LEU A 275 -5.59 11.92 -12.65
C LEU A 275 -4.07 11.81 -12.45
N GLY A 276 -3.48 10.67 -12.80
CA GLY A 276 -2.02 10.46 -12.78
C GLY A 276 -1.30 11.42 -13.71
N PHE A 277 -1.79 11.58 -14.95
CA PHE A 277 -1.23 12.53 -15.91
C PHE A 277 -1.40 13.99 -15.46
N TYR A 278 -2.53 14.33 -14.86
CA TYR A 278 -2.76 15.65 -14.28
C TYR A 278 -1.75 15.97 -13.17
N LEU A 279 -1.52 15.03 -12.24
CA LEU A 279 -0.53 15.19 -11.17
C LEU A 279 0.89 15.31 -11.73
N TRP A 280 1.21 14.51 -12.74
CA TRP A 280 2.51 14.56 -13.42
C TRP A 280 2.77 15.94 -14.05
N ARG A 281 1.81 16.49 -14.80
CA ARG A 281 1.90 17.84 -15.38
C ARG A 281 2.00 18.92 -14.32
N LYS A 282 1.21 18.85 -13.23
CA LYS A 282 1.31 19.81 -12.13
C LYS A 282 2.65 19.74 -11.41
N GLY A 283 3.30 18.57 -11.37
CA GLY A 283 4.65 18.40 -10.84
C GLY A 283 5.79 18.93 -11.73
N GLN A 284 5.50 19.35 -12.97
CA GLN A 284 6.48 20.02 -13.86
C GLN A 284 6.56 21.53 -13.62
N VAL A 285 5.49 22.14 -13.13
CA VAL A 285 5.46 23.58 -12.86
C VAL A 285 6.34 23.84 -11.65
N LYS A 286 7.49 24.49 -11.87
CA LYS A 286 8.34 25.04 -10.80
C LYS A 286 7.44 25.88 -9.88
N GLN A 287 7.31 25.47 -8.61
CA GLN A 287 7.09 26.43 -7.54
C GLN A 287 8.37 27.24 -7.36
#